data_AF-A0A265NDN1-F1
#
_entry.id   AF-A0A265NDN1-F1
#
_cell.length_a   1.000
_cell.length_b   1.000
_cell.length_c   1.000
_cell.angle_alpha   90.00
_cell.angle_beta   90.00
_cell.angle_gamma   90.00
#
_symmetry.space_group_name_H-M   'P 1'
#
loop_
_entity.id
_entity.type
_entity.pdbx_description
1 polymer ?
#
loop_
_entity_poly.entity_id
_entity_poly.type
_entity_poly.pdbx_seq_one_letter_code
_entity_poly.pdbx_strand_id
1 'polypeptide(L)'
;MVLPVFMLFVVFMATIIKISVAEIALNKSVSETAQVIATHAYPVTILTEETRSIANDKLSGLTINEFNMGDVEKLVGTTFRAAFDIDISGSNYIQQLSSGLVTPIIQGKFADNVDNSFFDESNVRVEVDLPGSINGSSESYVGITAEYDMDIVVPFVDHTITIKKKAYERLWVGGY
;
A
#
# COMPACT_ATOMS: atom_id res chain seq x y z
N MET A 1 13.18 37.33 30.86
CA MET A 1 13.01 35.87 31.05
C MET A 1 11.68 35.32 30.49
N VAL A 2 10.61 36.13 30.33
CA VAL A 2 9.33 35.63 29.79
C VAL A 2 9.37 35.33 28.28
N LEU A 3 10.09 36.14 27.49
CA LEU A 3 10.13 36.02 26.03
C LEU A 3 10.71 34.68 25.52
N PRO A 4 11.84 34.14 26.04
CA PRO A 4 12.35 32.84 25.63
C PRO A 4 11.42 31.66 25.97
N VAL A 5 10.76 31.72 27.13
CA VAL A 5 9.83 30.66 27.58
C VAL A 5 8.59 30.62 26.70
N PHE A 6 8.06 31.79 26.33
CA PHE A 6 6.91 31.90 25.43
C PHE A 6 7.22 31.35 24.03
N MET A 7 8.39 31.69 23.48
CA MET A 7 8.85 31.14 22.19
C MET A 7 8.93 29.61 22.24
N LEU A 8 9.53 29.05 23.29
CA LEU A 8 9.64 27.60 23.44
C LEU A 8 8.25 26.93 23.53
N PHE A 9 7.32 27.53 24.25
CA PHE A 9 5.95 27.03 24.34
C PHE A 9 5.23 27.04 22.99
N VAL A 10 5.35 28.13 22.22
CA VAL A 10 4.72 28.23 20.89
C VAL A 10 5.32 27.21 19.91
N VAL A 11 6.65 27.08 19.87
CA VAL A 11 7.31 26.08 19.01
C VAL A 11 6.92 24.66 19.43
N PHE A 12 6.91 24.37 20.73
CA PHE A 12 6.47 23.08 21.25
C PHE A 12 5.04 22.75 20.82
N MET A 13 4.12 23.71 20.95
CA MET A 13 2.73 23.50 20.51
C MET A 13 2.63 23.31 18.99
N ALA A 14 3.39 24.08 18.21
CA ALA A 14 3.45 23.91 16.75
C ALA A 14 3.99 22.52 16.37
N THR A 15 5.01 22.02 17.08
CA THR A 15 5.55 20.67 16.88
C THR A 15 4.53 19.58 17.19
N ILE A 16 3.78 19.70 18.29
CA ILE A 16 2.71 18.74 18.62
C ILE A 16 1.69 18.68 17.48
N ILE A 17 1.26 19.84 16.99
CA ILE A 17 0.30 19.92 15.89
C ILE A 17 0.85 19.22 14.65
N LYS A 18 2.13 19.48 14.28
CA LYS A 18 2.78 18.82 13.14
C LYS A 18 2.80 17.30 13.27
N ILE A 19 3.16 16.78 14.45
CA ILE A 19 3.16 15.34 14.72
C ILE A 19 1.75 14.77 14.55
N SER A 20 0.73 15.40 15.13
CA SER A 20 -0.65 14.93 15.04
C SER A 20 -1.17 14.91 13.60
N VAL A 21 -0.83 15.93 12.79
CA VAL A 21 -1.21 15.97 11.37
C VAL A 21 -0.59 14.79 10.61
N ALA A 22 0.72 14.57 10.76
CA ALA A 22 1.38 13.44 10.11
C ALA A 22 0.83 12.09 10.60
N GLU A 23 0.56 11.95 11.88
CA GLU A 23 0.01 10.72 12.46
C GLU A 23 -1.36 10.38 11.86
N ILE A 24 -2.26 11.38 11.78
CA ILE A 24 -3.61 11.20 11.22
C ILE A 24 -3.52 10.88 9.72
N ALA A 25 -2.71 11.63 8.97
CA ALA A 25 -2.55 11.42 7.54
C ALA A 25 -1.96 10.04 7.22
N LEU A 26 -0.92 9.62 7.94
CA LEU A 26 -0.31 8.30 7.77
C LEU A 26 -1.29 7.18 8.09
N ASN A 27 -2.01 7.29 9.22
CA ASN A 27 -2.99 6.29 9.62
C ASN A 27 -4.13 6.16 8.62
N LYS A 28 -4.66 7.29 8.13
CA LYS A 28 -5.73 7.31 7.13
C LYS A 28 -5.28 6.70 5.80
N SER A 29 -4.08 7.05 5.34
CA SER A 29 -3.51 6.53 4.10
C SER A 29 -3.33 5.01 4.14
N VAL A 30 -2.81 4.50 5.27
CA VAL A 30 -2.62 3.05 5.48
C VAL A 30 -3.95 2.32 5.57
N SER A 31 -4.90 2.82 6.36
CA SER A 31 -6.20 2.18 6.57
C SER A 31 -7.04 2.15 5.30
N GLU A 32 -7.12 3.26 4.56
CA GLU A 32 -7.89 3.32 3.30
C GLU A 32 -7.27 2.42 2.22
N THR A 33 -5.93 2.38 2.14
CA THR A 33 -5.25 1.53 1.17
C THR A 33 -5.46 0.04 1.50
N ALA A 34 -5.39 -0.33 2.77
CA ALA A 34 -5.68 -1.69 3.22
C ALA A 34 -7.10 -2.11 2.85
N GLN A 35 -8.08 -1.23 3.08
CA GLN A 35 -9.48 -1.48 2.73
C GLN A 35 -9.69 -1.61 1.21
N VAL A 36 -9.08 -0.74 0.41
CA VAL A 36 -9.18 -0.78 -1.06
C VAL A 36 -8.59 -2.10 -1.58
N ILE A 37 -7.40 -2.49 -1.11
CA ILE A 37 -6.77 -3.75 -1.50
C ILE A 37 -7.64 -4.94 -1.07
N ALA A 38 -8.15 -4.94 0.16
CA ALA A 38 -8.98 -6.03 0.66
C ALA A 38 -10.28 -6.22 -0.12
N THR A 39 -10.88 -5.12 -0.61
CA THR A 39 -12.10 -5.16 -1.42
C THR A 39 -11.83 -5.64 -2.84
N HIS A 40 -10.72 -5.21 -3.44
CA HIS A 40 -10.37 -5.54 -4.84
C HIS A 40 -9.60 -6.86 -4.98
N ALA A 41 -9.24 -7.52 -3.88
CA ALA A 41 -8.60 -8.82 -3.91
C ALA A 41 -9.51 -9.91 -4.53
N TYR A 42 -10.81 -9.87 -4.26
CA TYR A 42 -11.74 -10.93 -4.70
C TYR A 42 -11.94 -11.03 -6.22
N PRO A 43 -12.25 -9.95 -6.96
CA PRO A 43 -12.49 -10.08 -8.40
C PRO A 43 -11.24 -10.56 -9.14
N VAL A 44 -10.06 -10.14 -8.67
CA VAL A 44 -8.77 -10.58 -9.23
C VAL A 44 -8.60 -12.09 -9.06
N THR A 45 -8.94 -12.65 -7.89
CA THR A 45 -8.85 -14.10 -7.68
C THR A 45 -9.79 -14.88 -8.58
N ILE A 46 -11.04 -14.43 -8.75
CA ILE A 46 -12.03 -15.08 -9.63
C ILE A 46 -11.58 -15.05 -11.09
N LEU A 47 -11.07 -13.91 -11.58
CA LEU A 47 -10.56 -13.82 -12.95
C LEU A 47 -9.43 -14.81 -13.21
N THR A 48 -8.50 -14.98 -12.25
CA THR A 48 -7.42 -15.96 -12.41
C THR A 48 -7.92 -17.41 -12.40
N GLU A 49 -8.97 -17.71 -11.64
CA GLU A 49 -9.56 -19.05 -11.54
C GLU A 49 -10.42 -19.38 -12.76
N GLU A 50 -11.26 -18.45 -13.21
CA GLU A 50 -12.07 -18.57 -14.42
C GLU A 50 -11.20 -18.68 -15.68
N THR A 51 -10.09 -17.95 -15.75
CA THR A 51 -9.17 -18.08 -16.90
C THR A 51 -8.49 -19.45 -16.92
N ARG A 52 -8.21 -20.06 -15.76
CA ARG A 52 -7.65 -21.42 -15.66
C ARG A 52 -8.68 -22.49 -16.06
N SER A 53 -9.94 -22.33 -15.66
CA SER A 53 -11.01 -23.30 -15.98
C SER A 53 -11.48 -23.19 -17.44
N ILE A 54 -11.59 -21.97 -17.97
CA ILE A 54 -11.89 -21.72 -19.39
C ILE A 54 -10.71 -22.15 -20.27
N ALA A 55 -9.47 -22.00 -19.82
CA ALA A 55 -8.31 -22.58 -20.51
C ALA A 55 -8.43 -24.10 -20.59
N ASN A 56 -8.71 -24.81 -19.49
CA ASN A 56 -8.81 -26.27 -19.51
C ASN A 56 -10.00 -26.80 -20.34
N ASP A 57 -11.14 -26.12 -20.34
CA ASP A 57 -12.35 -26.58 -21.05
C ASP A 57 -12.35 -26.24 -22.55
N LYS A 58 -11.70 -25.13 -22.96
CA LYS A 58 -11.55 -24.76 -24.38
C LYS A 58 -10.25 -25.23 -25.05
N LEU A 59 -9.26 -25.76 -24.31
CA LEU A 59 -8.00 -26.30 -24.89
C LEU A 59 -8.10 -27.72 -25.42
N SER A 60 -9.15 -28.48 -25.14
CA SER A 60 -9.28 -29.86 -25.62
C SER A 60 -9.71 -29.96 -27.09
N GLY A 61 -10.11 -28.85 -27.72
CA GLY A 61 -10.65 -28.84 -29.09
C GLY A 61 -9.96 -27.93 -30.11
N LEU A 62 -8.96 -27.13 -29.74
CA LEU A 62 -8.26 -26.26 -30.69
C LEU A 62 -6.76 -26.51 -30.62
N THR A 63 -6.22 -27.07 -31.71
CA THR A 63 -4.80 -26.98 -32.03
C THR A 63 -4.44 -25.51 -32.18
N ILE A 64 -4.02 -24.87 -31.09
CA ILE A 64 -3.32 -23.60 -31.13
C ILE A 64 -1.98 -23.84 -30.45
N ASN A 65 -0.94 -23.78 -31.28
CA ASN A 65 0.44 -23.72 -30.85
C ASN A 65 0.60 -22.68 -29.73
N GLU A 66 1.13 -23.15 -28.61
CA GLU A 66 1.85 -22.39 -27.57
C GLU A 66 1.09 -21.23 -26.92
N PHE A 67 0.23 -21.57 -25.96
CA PHE A 67 -0.04 -20.65 -24.85
C PHE A 67 1.15 -20.67 -23.89
N ASN A 68 1.99 -19.63 -23.97
CA ASN A 68 3.09 -19.39 -23.04
C ASN A 68 2.55 -18.65 -21.81
N MET A 69 2.99 -19.03 -20.61
CA MET A 69 2.68 -18.36 -19.34
C MET A 69 2.86 -16.81 -19.42
N GLY A 70 3.70 -16.34 -20.35
CA GLY A 70 3.97 -14.93 -20.64
C GLY A 70 2.82 -14.12 -21.26
N ASP A 71 1.82 -14.73 -21.89
CA ASP A 71 0.67 -13.96 -22.42
C ASP A 71 -0.38 -13.66 -21.34
N VAL A 72 -0.48 -14.53 -20.33
CA VAL A 72 -1.24 -14.26 -19.10
C VAL A 72 -0.55 -13.16 -18.28
N GLU A 73 0.79 -13.20 -18.19
CA GLU A 73 1.61 -12.14 -17.59
C GLU A 73 1.37 -10.78 -18.28
N LYS A 74 1.32 -10.75 -19.62
CA LYS A 74 1.00 -9.52 -20.36
C LYS A 74 -0.42 -9.02 -20.13
N LEU A 75 -1.41 -9.89 -19.99
CA LEU A 75 -2.80 -9.45 -19.79
C LEU A 75 -3.03 -8.88 -18.38
N VAL A 76 -2.45 -9.52 -17.35
CA VAL A 76 -2.46 -8.98 -15.99
C VAL A 76 -1.62 -7.70 -15.94
N GLY A 77 -0.42 -7.70 -16.51
CA GLY A 77 0.42 -6.51 -16.60
C GLY A 77 -0.25 -5.35 -17.33
N THR A 78 -0.95 -5.57 -18.44
CA THR A 78 -1.61 -4.50 -19.21
C THR A 78 -2.84 -3.94 -18.52
N THR A 79 -3.64 -4.77 -17.86
CA THR A 79 -4.81 -4.30 -17.08
C THR A 79 -4.40 -3.55 -15.81
N PHE A 80 -3.35 -4.01 -15.12
CA PHE A 80 -2.79 -3.30 -13.98
C PHE A 80 -2.04 -2.02 -14.39
N ARG A 81 -1.33 -2.01 -15.52
CA ARG A 81 -0.76 -0.78 -16.10
C ARG A 81 -1.83 0.23 -16.46
N ALA A 82 -2.94 -0.20 -17.05
CA ALA A 82 -4.02 0.73 -17.41
C ALA A 82 -4.73 1.31 -16.18
N ALA A 83 -4.82 0.56 -15.08
CA ALA A 83 -5.50 0.98 -13.86
C ALA A 83 -4.58 1.75 -12.88
N PHE A 84 -3.29 1.43 -12.85
CA PHE A 84 -2.35 1.89 -11.82
C PHE A 84 -1.01 2.41 -12.37
N ASP A 85 -0.79 2.44 -13.70
CA ASP A 85 0.43 2.91 -14.38
C ASP A 85 1.74 2.21 -13.96
N ILE A 86 1.68 0.93 -13.56
CA ILE A 86 2.85 0.19 -13.05
C ILE A 86 3.12 -1.09 -13.86
N ASP A 87 4.36 -1.27 -14.30
CA ASP A 87 4.83 -2.38 -15.14
C ASP A 87 5.20 -3.62 -14.29
N ILE A 88 4.39 -4.66 -14.39
CA ILE A 88 4.59 -5.93 -13.66
C ILE A 88 5.21 -6.93 -14.64
N SER A 89 6.53 -7.09 -14.58
CA SER A 89 7.28 -8.12 -15.33
C SER A 89 8.10 -8.96 -14.35
N GLY A 90 7.79 -10.25 -14.18
CA GLY A 90 8.63 -11.17 -13.39
C GLY A 90 7.93 -12.21 -12.50
N SER A 91 8.56 -13.37 -12.35
CA SER A 91 8.06 -14.62 -11.75
C SER A 91 7.78 -14.62 -10.23
N ASN A 92 7.94 -13.49 -9.52
CA ASN A 92 7.68 -13.37 -8.07
C ASN A 92 6.63 -12.29 -7.77
N TYR A 93 5.50 -12.41 -8.48
CA TYR A 93 4.37 -11.48 -8.49
C TYR A 93 3.93 -11.04 -7.08
N ILE A 94 3.67 -11.95 -6.14
CA ILE A 94 3.09 -11.58 -4.83
C ILE A 94 4.02 -10.69 -3.99
N GLN A 95 5.34 -10.87 -4.10
CA GLN A 95 6.31 -10.10 -3.30
C GLN A 95 6.68 -8.76 -3.94
N GLN A 96 6.61 -8.65 -5.27
CA GLN A 96 6.82 -7.40 -6.00
C GLN A 96 5.55 -6.52 -6.03
N LEU A 97 4.36 -7.13 -6.03
CA LEU A 97 3.07 -6.44 -5.90
C LEU A 97 2.93 -5.77 -4.52
N SER A 98 3.56 -6.29 -3.47
CA SER A 98 3.37 -5.80 -2.10
C SER A 98 4.14 -4.51 -1.79
N SER A 99 5.37 -4.37 -2.29
CA SER A 99 6.22 -3.20 -2.00
C SER A 99 6.22 -2.16 -3.13
N GLY A 100 6.04 -2.59 -4.39
CA GLY A 100 6.04 -1.69 -5.56
C GLY A 100 4.71 -0.97 -5.81
N LEU A 101 3.56 -1.60 -5.52
CA LEU A 101 2.24 -1.00 -5.79
C LEU A 101 1.72 -0.14 -4.63
N VAL A 102 2.00 -0.57 -3.40
CA VAL A 102 1.35 0.00 -2.22
C VAL A 102 2.04 1.28 -1.76
N THR A 103 3.37 1.34 -1.90
CA THR A 103 4.18 2.51 -1.56
C THR A 103 3.71 3.79 -2.25
N PRO A 104 3.59 3.87 -3.60
CA PRO A 104 3.17 5.10 -4.27
C PRO A 104 1.72 5.51 -3.93
N ILE A 105 0.83 4.54 -3.69
CA ILE A 105 -0.56 4.83 -3.30
C ILE A 105 -0.61 5.46 -1.90
N ILE A 106 0.16 4.92 -0.96
CA ILE A 106 0.23 5.47 0.41
C ILE A 106 0.95 6.81 0.41
N GLN A 107 2.02 6.98 -0.36
CA GLN A 107 2.72 8.26 -0.51
C GLN A 107 1.79 9.32 -1.10
N GLY A 108 1.06 9.02 -2.18
CA GLY A 108 0.07 9.93 -2.77
C GLY A 108 -1.07 10.28 -1.82
N LYS A 109 -1.67 9.28 -1.14
CA LYS A 109 -2.70 9.54 -0.13
C LYS A 109 -2.17 10.32 1.06
N PHE A 110 -0.92 10.11 1.46
CA PHE A 110 -0.31 10.87 2.53
C PHE A 110 -0.16 12.34 2.12
N ALA A 111 0.41 12.58 0.92
CA ALA A 111 0.55 13.91 0.32
C ALA A 111 -0.79 14.66 0.20
N ASP A 112 -1.87 13.98 -0.19
CA ASP A 112 -3.21 14.56 -0.27
C ASP A 112 -3.77 15.02 1.09
N ASN A 113 -3.28 14.44 2.20
CA ASN A 113 -3.75 14.71 3.56
C ASN A 113 -2.76 15.53 4.40
N VAL A 114 -1.62 15.96 3.83
CA VAL A 114 -0.63 16.81 4.50
C VAL A 114 -0.28 18.03 3.64
N ASP A 115 0.25 19.08 4.27
CA ASP A 115 0.76 20.24 3.54
C ASP A 115 2.21 19.99 3.07
N ASN A 116 2.41 19.88 1.75
CA ASN A 116 3.71 19.58 1.13
C ASN A 116 4.81 20.60 1.45
N SER A 117 4.49 21.77 2.02
CA SER A 117 5.49 22.72 2.50
C SER A 117 6.22 22.27 3.78
N PHE A 118 5.62 21.35 4.55
CA PHE A 118 6.15 20.89 5.84
C PHE A 118 6.46 19.40 5.90
N PHE A 119 5.93 18.61 4.97
CA PHE A 119 6.06 17.15 4.97
C PHE A 119 6.55 16.68 3.60
N ASP A 120 7.44 15.68 3.61
CA ASP A 120 7.98 15.08 2.39
C ASP A 120 7.48 13.64 2.30
N GLU A 121 6.61 13.38 1.32
CA GLU A 121 6.04 12.05 1.05
C GLU A 121 7.10 10.97 0.81
N SER A 122 8.29 11.34 0.33
CA SER A 122 9.37 10.39 0.07
C SER A 122 9.96 9.78 1.36
N ASN A 123 9.75 10.43 2.51
CA ASN A 123 10.15 9.90 3.81
C ASN A 123 9.19 8.82 4.35
N VAL A 124 8.12 8.51 3.62
CA VAL A 124 7.22 7.39 3.95
C VAL A 124 7.80 6.08 3.44
N ARG A 125 8.09 5.16 4.35
CA ARG A 125 8.47 3.77 4.08
C ARG A 125 7.28 2.86 4.32
N VAL A 126 7.06 1.89 3.44
CA VAL A 126 5.91 0.98 3.50
C VAL A 126 6.37 -0.47 3.49
N GLU A 127 5.81 -1.26 4.39
CA GLU A 127 5.98 -2.71 4.47
C GLU A 127 4.59 -3.37 4.45
N VAL A 128 4.41 -4.35 3.57
CA VAL A 128 3.14 -5.05 3.40
C VAL A 128 3.30 -6.50 3.82
N ASP A 129 2.42 -6.92 4.70
CA ASP A 129 2.33 -8.24 5.31
C ASP A 129 1.18 -9.00 4.63
N LEU A 130 1.53 -9.90 3.70
CA LEU A 130 0.57 -10.70 2.94
C LEU A 130 0.48 -12.13 3.50
N PRO A 131 -0.70 -12.76 3.47
CA PRO A 131 -0.85 -14.12 3.92
C PRO A 131 -0.16 -15.10 2.95
N GLY A 132 0.40 -16.18 3.47
CA GLY A 132 1.11 -17.19 2.68
C GLY A 132 0.25 -17.99 1.70
N SER A 133 -1.08 -17.85 1.75
CA SER A 133 -2.02 -18.44 0.79
C SER A 133 -3.27 -17.58 0.64
N ILE A 134 -3.66 -17.30 -0.60
CA ILE A 134 -4.87 -16.54 -0.96
C ILE A 134 -6.09 -17.50 -1.11
N ASN A 135 -5.87 -18.82 -1.21
CA ASN A 135 -6.88 -19.80 -1.60
C ASN A 135 -7.43 -20.67 -0.44
N GLY A 136 -7.95 -20.05 0.62
CA GLY A 136 -8.96 -20.75 1.44
C GLY A 136 -8.54 -21.28 2.80
N SER A 137 -7.93 -20.42 3.63
CA SER A 137 -8.05 -20.57 5.09
C SER A 137 -8.87 -19.39 5.62
N SER A 138 -9.78 -19.65 6.56
CA SER A 138 -10.82 -18.74 7.09
C SER A 138 -10.31 -17.43 7.75
N GLU A 139 -9.03 -17.14 7.64
CA GLU A 139 -8.29 -16.06 8.30
C GLU A 139 -7.28 -15.38 7.35
N SER A 140 -7.70 -15.05 6.12
CA SER A 140 -6.85 -14.29 5.20
C SER A 140 -6.94 -12.79 5.52
N TYR A 141 -5.91 -12.24 6.17
CA TYR A 141 -5.77 -10.81 6.45
C TYR A 141 -4.65 -10.20 5.61
N VAL A 142 -4.81 -8.95 5.16
CA VAL A 142 -3.74 -8.12 4.62
C VAL A 142 -3.33 -7.12 5.68
N GLY A 143 -2.05 -7.14 6.07
CA GLY A 143 -1.45 -6.14 6.92
C GLY A 143 -0.68 -5.11 6.09
N ILE A 144 -0.88 -3.83 6.36
CA ILE A 144 -0.07 -2.75 5.78
C ILE A 144 0.53 -1.98 6.94
N THR A 145 1.85 -1.84 6.92
CA THR A 145 2.62 -1.06 7.87
C THR A 145 3.28 0.09 7.12
N ALA A 146 3.11 1.32 7.59
CA ALA A 146 3.87 2.46 7.09
C ALA A 146 4.61 3.16 8.23
N GLU A 147 5.80 3.64 7.90
CA GLU A 147 6.68 4.38 8.77
C GLU A 147 6.98 5.73 8.12
N TYR A 148 6.94 6.80 8.90
CA TYR A 148 7.27 8.14 8.43
C TYR A 148 8.34 8.74 9.34
N ASP A 149 9.47 9.13 8.76
CA ASP A 149 10.53 9.84 9.47
C ASP A 149 10.27 11.36 9.39
N MET A 150 10.01 11.96 10.55
CA MET A 150 9.78 13.40 10.70
C MET A 150 10.96 14.06 11.38
N ASP A 151 11.52 15.09 10.73
CA ASP A 151 12.49 15.97 11.37
C ASP A 151 11.79 17.07 12.17
N ILE A 152 12.16 17.16 13.44
CA ILE A 152 11.64 18.15 14.36
C ILE A 152 12.75 19.11 14.74
N VAL A 153 12.52 20.38 14.43
CA VAL A 153 13.36 21.49 14.86
C VAL A 153 12.73 22.10 16.11
N VAL A 154 13.25 21.73 17.28
CA VAL A 154 12.97 22.46 18.53
C VAL A 154 14.07 23.49 18.75
N PRO A 155 13.79 24.63 19.43
CA PRO A 155 14.85 25.52 19.82
C PRO A 155 15.91 24.72 20.59
N PHE A 156 17.15 24.74 20.08
CA PHE A 156 18.39 24.14 20.61
C PHE A 156 18.74 22.69 20.24
N VAL A 157 17.84 21.88 19.68
CA VAL A 157 18.15 20.47 19.31
C VAL A 157 17.37 20.03 18.07
N ASP A 158 18.05 19.34 17.15
CA ASP A 158 17.43 18.67 16.01
C ASP A 158 17.22 17.19 16.35
N HIS A 159 15.99 16.70 16.18
CA HIS A 159 15.64 15.30 16.42
C HIS A 159 14.73 14.77 15.32
N THR A 160 15.06 13.60 14.78
CA THR A 160 14.18 12.84 13.90
C THR A 160 13.34 11.87 14.73
N ILE A 161 12.03 11.86 14.51
CA ILE A 161 11.09 10.91 15.12
C ILE A 161 10.46 10.06 14.02
N THR A 162 10.50 8.74 14.21
CA THR A 162 9.81 7.78 13.34
C THR A 162 8.40 7.51 13.87
N ILE A 163 7.39 7.82 13.06
CA ILE A 163 5.99 7.50 13.32
C ILE A 163 5.65 6.19 12.60
N LYS A 164 5.22 5.17 13.33
CA LYS A 164 4.83 3.86 12.78
C LYS A 164 3.33 3.62 12.91
N LYS A 165 2.68 3.24 11.80
CA LYS A 165 1.26 2.88 11.75
C LYS A 165 1.05 1.56 11.04
N LYS A 166 0.09 0.77 11.54
CA LYS A 166 -0.27 -0.53 10.98
C LYS A 166 -1.79 -0.65 10.88
N ALA A 167 -2.30 -1.08 9.74
CA ALA A 167 -3.68 -1.50 9.56
C ALA A 167 -3.72 -2.95 9.11
N TYR A 168 -4.71 -3.67 9.60
CA TYR A 168 -5.01 -5.03 9.17
C TYR A 168 -6.43 -5.05 8.64
N GLU A 169 -6.61 -5.56 7.43
CA GLU A 169 -7.93 -5.74 6.85
C GLU A 169 -8.19 -7.17 6.43
N ARG A 170 -9.43 -7.61 6.64
CA ARG A 170 -9.85 -8.95 6.26
C ARG A 170 -10.05 -9.00 4.75
N LEU A 171 -9.37 -9.93 4.08
CA LEU A 171 -9.61 -10.18 2.66
C LEU A 171 -11.01 -10.74 2.47
N TRP A 172 -11.74 -10.14 1.55
CA TRP A 172 -12.98 -10.74 1.09
C TRP A 172 -12.60 -11.90 0.15
N VAL A 173 -12.75 -13.13 0.63
CA VAL A 173 -12.63 -14.35 -0.17
C VAL A 173 -14.04 -14.91 -0.26
N GLY A 174 -14.74 -14.66 -1.36
CA GLY A 174 -16.16 -14.99 -1.54
C GLY A 174 -16.43 -16.49 -1.73
N GLY A 175 -16.00 -17.32 -0.79
CA GLY A 175 -16.30 -18.75 -0.75
C GLY A 175 -16.99 -19.15 0.55
N TYR A 176 -18.27 -19.51 0.45
CA TYR A 176 -18.94 -20.49 1.31
C TYR A 176 -19.21 -21.72 0.48
#